data_AF-A0A7C4QAD3-F1
#
_entry.id   AF-A0A7C4QAD3-F1
#
_cell.length_a   1.000
_cell.length_b   1.000
_cell.length_c   1.000
_cell.angle_alpha   90.00
_cell.angle_beta   90.00
_cell.angle_gamma   90.00
#
_symmetry.space_group_name_H-M   'P 1'
#
loop_
_entity.id
_entity.type
_entity.pdbx_description
1 polymer ?
#
loop_
_entity_poly.entity_id
_entity_poly.type
_entity_poly.pdbx_seq_one_letter_code
_entity_poly.pdbx_strand_id
1 'polypeptide(L)'
;MEKIKHKEVKKLIKRNEFEEMIFNLQELFNKKKDNFIITGIITLILVGGTFFYLNNKKATEEKAEKIISRANFMLTRPVVNSKDASMYGMFRSKEEKYEKAIDAYQEVIQTYKGSKTLPYAYLGVADAYFNIEKYKEALEYYNTFIEKFPKHNLISEALSGRAHVYYQMGQYKEALDDFNTIMKKYPDVLNLQDIKIKSAQCYLKLNDFASAKSILQNIQESDGTYWYGLAKNILEGIK
;
A
#
# COMPACT_ATOMS: atom_id res chain seq x y z
N MET A 1 23.05 33.34 -32.23
CA MET A 1 22.56 33.41 -30.83
C MET A 1 21.04 33.30 -30.85
N GLU A 2 20.52 32.09 -30.71
CA GLU A 2 19.08 31.84 -30.62
C GLU A 2 18.68 31.95 -29.14
N LYS A 3 17.88 32.97 -28.81
CA LYS A 3 17.40 33.19 -27.44
C LYS A 3 16.31 32.16 -27.14
N ILE A 4 16.66 31.11 -26.38
CA ILE A 4 15.67 30.20 -25.79
C ILE A 4 14.76 31.05 -24.89
N LYS A 5 13.49 31.18 -25.30
CA LYS A 5 12.54 32.07 -24.61
C LYS A 5 12.20 31.46 -23.26
N HIS A 6 12.35 32.26 -22.21
CA HIS A 6 12.05 31.96 -20.80
C HIS A 6 10.66 31.31 -20.53
N LYS A 7 9.74 31.39 -21.49
CA LYS A 7 8.40 30.78 -21.48
C LYS A 7 8.40 29.28 -21.81
N GLU A 8 9.37 28.79 -22.57
CA GLU A 8 9.49 27.36 -22.93
C GLU A 8 10.01 26.54 -21.74
N VAL A 9 10.93 27.12 -20.96
CA VAL A 9 11.52 26.50 -19.76
C VAL A 9 10.47 26.18 -18.68
N LYS A 10 9.43 27.01 -18.53
CA LYS A 10 8.34 26.77 -17.55
C LYS A 10 7.36 25.67 -17.97
N LYS A 11 7.29 25.33 -19.27
CA LYS A 11 6.32 24.37 -19.80
C LYS A 11 6.78 22.91 -19.74
N LEU A 12 8.08 22.69 -19.52
CA LEU A 12 8.77 21.39 -19.63
C LEU A 12 8.79 20.55 -18.33
N ILE A 13 8.01 20.90 -17.32
CA ILE A 13 8.06 20.22 -16.01
C ILE A 13 6.77 19.43 -15.81
N LYS A 14 6.49 18.51 -16.74
CA LYS A 14 5.72 17.29 -16.43
C LYS A 14 6.70 16.15 -16.13
N ARG A 15 6.25 15.16 -15.36
CA ARG A 15 7.09 14.11 -14.74
C ARG A 15 7.97 13.32 -15.73
N ASN A 16 7.56 13.17 -16.99
CA ASN A 16 8.37 12.56 -18.05
C ASN A 16 9.26 13.57 -18.81
N GLU A 17 8.88 14.85 -18.86
CA GLU A 17 9.60 15.90 -19.58
C GLU A 17 10.84 16.38 -18.82
N PHE A 18 10.85 16.31 -17.47
CA PHE A 18 12.00 16.72 -16.67
C PHE A 18 13.20 15.77 -16.83
N GLU A 19 12.98 14.45 -16.80
CA GLU A 19 14.06 13.47 -17.00
C GLU A 19 14.65 13.56 -18.41
N GLU A 20 13.81 13.74 -19.41
CA GLU A 20 14.22 13.98 -20.79
C GLU A 20 15.00 15.30 -20.93
N MET A 21 14.57 16.36 -20.24
CA MET A 21 15.31 17.63 -20.17
C MET A 21 16.69 17.43 -19.54
N ILE A 22 16.79 16.70 -18.42
CA ILE A 22 18.08 16.42 -17.76
C ILE A 22 18.99 15.63 -18.70
N PHE A 23 18.48 14.60 -19.37
CA PHE A 23 19.24 13.79 -20.33
C PHE A 23 19.78 14.64 -21.49
N ASN A 24 18.92 15.46 -22.12
CA ASN A 24 19.32 16.35 -23.20
C ASN A 24 20.38 17.38 -22.75
N LEU A 25 20.24 17.92 -21.54
CA LEU A 25 21.21 18.85 -20.96
C LEU A 25 22.55 18.17 -20.65
N GLN A 26 22.55 16.92 -20.19
CA GLN A 26 23.77 16.13 -19.99
C GLN A 26 24.48 15.84 -21.32
N GLU A 27 23.74 15.49 -22.37
CA GLU A 27 24.32 15.27 -23.70
C GLU A 27 24.95 16.56 -24.25
N LEU A 28 24.25 17.70 -24.11
CA LEU A 28 24.76 19.01 -24.51
C LEU A 28 25.99 19.42 -23.71
N PHE A 29 26.02 19.15 -22.39
CA PHE A 29 27.18 19.38 -21.55
C PHE A 29 28.40 18.64 -22.09
N ASN A 30 28.23 17.36 -22.42
CA ASN A 30 29.31 16.53 -22.97
C ASN A 30 29.79 17.02 -24.35
N LYS A 31 28.86 17.42 -25.24
CA LYS A 31 29.19 17.96 -26.57
C LYS A 31 29.89 19.32 -26.53
N LYS A 32 29.67 20.11 -25.47
CA LYS A 32 30.17 21.49 -25.35
C LYS A 32 31.17 21.65 -24.20
N LYS A 33 31.77 20.57 -23.71
CA LYS A 33 32.65 20.56 -22.53
C LYS A 33 33.81 21.56 -22.60
N ASP A 34 34.30 21.85 -23.80
CA ASP A 34 35.42 22.77 -24.03
C ASP A 34 35.01 24.25 -23.95
N ASN A 35 33.70 24.55 -23.90
CA ASN A 35 33.18 25.91 -23.77
C ASN A 35 32.72 26.19 -22.33
N PHE A 36 33.61 26.82 -21.55
CA PHE A 36 33.43 27.08 -20.12
C PHE A 36 32.15 27.89 -19.78
N ILE A 37 31.75 28.82 -20.65
CA ILE A 37 30.53 29.63 -20.42
C ILE A 37 29.28 28.76 -20.58
N ILE A 38 29.24 27.95 -21.65
CA ILE A 38 28.10 27.07 -21.93
C ILE A 38 27.97 26.00 -20.85
N THR A 39 29.08 25.37 -20.44
CA THR A 39 29.07 24.36 -19.37
C THR A 39 28.66 24.96 -18.03
N GLY A 40 29.09 26.18 -17.71
CA GLY A 40 28.67 26.92 -16.52
C GLY A 40 27.15 27.17 -16.49
N ILE A 41 26.58 27.62 -17.60
CA ILE A 41 25.12 27.83 -17.73
C ILE A 41 24.35 26.51 -17.59
N ILE A 42 24.79 25.45 -18.27
CA ILE A 42 24.13 24.13 -18.18
C ILE A 42 24.16 23.62 -16.74
N THR A 43 25.29 23.77 -16.04
CA THR A 43 25.43 23.35 -14.64
C THR A 43 24.45 24.10 -13.73
N LEU A 44 24.32 25.42 -13.90
CA LEU A 44 23.37 26.23 -13.14
C LEU A 44 21.92 25.80 -13.40
N ILE A 45 21.56 25.50 -14.66
CA ILE A 45 20.23 25.00 -15.02
C ILE A 45 19.98 23.62 -14.38
N LEU A 46 20.96 22.72 -14.43
CA LEU A 46 20.84 21.39 -13.82
C LEU A 46 20.67 21.48 -12.31
N VAL A 47 21.49 22.29 -11.62
CA VAL A 47 21.41 22.47 -10.16
C VAL A 47 20.09 23.13 -9.76
N GLY A 48 19.74 24.26 -10.39
CA GLY A 48 18.50 24.98 -10.10
C GLY A 48 17.25 24.17 -10.44
N GLY A 49 17.27 23.47 -11.57
CA GLY A 49 16.20 22.59 -12.01
C GLY A 49 16.01 21.40 -11.07
N THR A 50 17.11 20.75 -10.65
CA THR A 50 17.06 19.64 -9.69
C THR A 50 16.55 20.11 -8.33
N PHE A 51 17.02 21.26 -7.84
CA PHE A 51 16.52 21.85 -6.59
C PHE A 51 15.01 22.13 -6.64
N PHE A 52 14.55 22.79 -7.71
CA PHE A 52 13.13 23.08 -7.92
C PHE A 52 12.29 21.80 -8.02
N TYR A 53 12.77 20.79 -8.76
CA TYR A 53 12.13 19.49 -8.88
C TYR A 53 12.01 18.78 -7.54
N LEU A 54 13.10 18.71 -6.76
CA LEU A 54 13.10 18.11 -5.43
C LEU A 54 12.16 18.84 -4.47
N ASN A 55 12.14 20.18 -4.51
CA ASN A 55 11.26 20.97 -3.66
C ASN A 55 9.77 20.74 -4.00
N ASN A 56 9.42 20.74 -5.29
CA ASN A 56 8.06 20.43 -5.72
C ASN A 56 7.66 18.99 -5.39
N LYS A 57 8.57 18.04 -5.57
CA LYS A 57 8.34 16.64 -5.19
C LYS A 57 8.09 16.54 -3.69
N LYS A 58 8.92 17.16 -2.85
CA LYS A 58 8.73 17.21 -1.39
C LYS A 58 7.36 17.79 -1.02
N ALA A 59 6.97 18.92 -1.60
CA ALA A 59 5.65 19.52 -1.35
C ALA A 59 4.49 18.63 -1.83
N THR A 60 4.70 17.82 -2.86
CA THR A 60 3.72 16.87 -3.37
C THR A 60 3.55 15.68 -2.42
N GLU A 61 4.67 15.11 -1.95
CA GLU A 61 4.67 14.02 -0.96
C GLU A 61 4.01 14.49 0.35
N GLU A 62 4.36 15.68 0.85
CA GLU A 62 3.77 16.23 2.08
C GLU A 62 2.24 16.35 2.01
N LYS A 63 1.70 16.80 0.85
CA LYS A 63 0.26 16.88 0.65
C LYS A 63 -0.39 15.49 0.63
N ALA A 64 0.23 14.53 -0.04
CA ALA A 64 -0.27 13.16 -0.11
C ALA A 64 -0.24 12.48 1.28
N GLU A 65 0.84 12.65 2.03
CA GLU A 65 1.00 12.15 3.41
C GLU A 65 -0.05 12.74 4.35
N LYS A 66 -0.36 14.03 4.20
CA LYS A 66 -1.40 14.68 4.99
C LYS A 66 -2.78 14.07 4.75
N ILE A 67 -3.09 13.72 3.51
CA ILE A 67 -4.37 13.09 3.15
C ILE A 67 -4.44 11.67 3.71
N ILE A 68 -3.38 10.86 3.56
CA ILE A 68 -3.29 9.53 4.18
C ILE A 68 -3.42 9.62 5.70
N SER A 69 -2.74 10.56 6.33
CA SER A 69 -2.81 10.76 7.79
C SER A 69 -4.23 11.10 8.22
N ARG A 70 -4.93 11.96 7.46
CA ARG A 70 -6.34 12.28 7.70
C ARG A 70 -7.21 11.03 7.56
N ALA A 71 -7.04 10.23 6.51
CA ALA A 71 -7.80 9.01 6.28
C ALA A 71 -7.61 8.01 7.42
N ASN A 72 -6.37 7.72 7.81
CA ASN A 72 -6.05 6.88 8.97
C ASN A 72 -6.67 7.41 10.26
N PHE A 73 -6.62 8.74 10.47
CA PHE A 73 -7.24 9.37 11.62
C PHE A 73 -8.77 9.25 11.63
N MET A 74 -9.43 9.19 10.46
CA MET A 74 -10.86 8.88 10.42
C MET A 74 -11.11 7.47 10.95
N LEU A 75 -10.30 6.50 10.55
CA LEU A 75 -10.47 5.09 10.91
C LEU A 75 -10.32 4.82 12.41
N THR A 76 -9.49 5.60 13.12
CA THR A 76 -9.29 5.47 14.58
C THR A 76 -10.41 6.12 15.40
N ARG A 77 -11.27 6.94 14.79
CA ARG A 77 -12.36 7.60 15.53
C ARG A 77 -13.50 6.62 15.84
N PRO A 78 -14.10 6.73 17.04
CA PRO A 78 -15.25 5.92 17.40
C PRO A 78 -16.47 6.31 16.55
N VAL A 79 -17.32 5.32 16.31
CA VAL A 79 -18.65 5.54 15.76
C VAL A 79 -19.56 5.93 16.91
N VAL A 80 -20.29 7.03 16.74
CA VAL A 80 -21.25 7.52 17.72
C VAL A 80 -22.62 7.58 17.07
N ASN A 81 -23.54 6.77 17.59
CA ASN A 81 -24.93 6.74 17.14
C ASN A 81 -25.72 7.94 17.70
N SER A 82 -25.31 9.15 17.33
CA SER A 82 -25.95 10.41 17.68
C SER A 82 -26.03 11.30 16.44
N LYS A 83 -27.12 12.08 16.34
CA LYS A 83 -27.28 13.09 15.29
C LYS A 83 -26.18 14.17 15.36
N ASP A 84 -25.65 14.41 16.55
CA ASP A 84 -24.60 15.42 16.79
C ASP A 84 -23.19 14.86 16.55
N ALA A 85 -23.05 13.59 16.17
CA ALA A 85 -21.75 12.97 15.91
C ALA A 85 -20.90 13.81 14.95
N SER A 86 -21.51 14.34 13.88
CA SER A 86 -20.80 15.19 12.92
C SER A 86 -20.29 16.50 13.52
N MET A 87 -20.94 17.05 14.54
CA MET A 87 -20.52 18.28 15.24
C MET A 87 -19.21 18.07 16.00
N TYR A 88 -18.95 16.85 16.48
CA TYR A 88 -17.71 16.47 17.16
C TYR A 88 -16.68 15.82 16.22
N GLY A 89 -16.95 15.84 14.91
CA GLY A 89 -16.15 15.17 13.88
C GLY A 89 -16.17 13.64 14.00
N MET A 90 -17.20 13.07 14.62
CA MET A 90 -17.42 11.62 14.74
C MET A 90 -18.30 11.12 13.58
N PHE A 91 -18.37 9.81 13.44
CA PHE A 91 -19.11 9.13 12.37
C PHE A 91 -20.36 8.46 12.93
N ARG A 92 -21.45 8.46 12.18
CA ARG A 92 -22.72 7.86 12.62
C ARG A 92 -22.75 6.35 12.40
N SER A 93 -21.99 5.85 11.43
CA SER A 93 -21.88 4.44 11.14
C SER A 93 -20.45 4.03 10.80
N LYS A 94 -20.19 2.71 10.85
CA LYS A 94 -18.97 2.10 10.34
C LYS A 94 -18.79 2.44 8.86
N GLU A 95 -19.83 2.24 8.06
CA GLU A 95 -19.82 2.49 6.62
C GLU A 95 -19.43 3.94 6.27
N GLU A 96 -20.06 4.93 6.89
CA GLU A 96 -19.75 6.36 6.66
C GLU A 96 -18.27 6.68 6.95
N LYS A 97 -17.69 6.05 7.99
CA LYS A 97 -16.29 6.24 8.38
C LYS A 97 -15.33 5.68 7.32
N TYR A 98 -15.60 4.47 6.84
CA TYR A 98 -14.73 3.81 5.85
C TYR A 98 -14.89 4.44 4.46
N GLU A 99 -16.09 4.83 4.05
CA GLU A 99 -16.32 5.52 2.77
C GLU A 99 -15.53 6.83 2.69
N LYS A 100 -15.58 7.67 3.74
CA LYS A 100 -14.79 8.90 3.78
C LYS A 100 -13.28 8.66 3.77
N ALA A 101 -12.81 7.55 4.36
CA ALA A 101 -11.40 7.17 4.30
C ALA A 101 -11.01 6.68 2.89
N ILE A 102 -11.90 5.90 2.24
CA ILE A 102 -11.73 5.44 0.85
C ILE A 102 -11.60 6.65 -0.09
N ASP A 103 -12.49 7.63 0.01
CA ASP A 103 -12.43 8.86 -0.81
C ASP A 103 -11.07 9.55 -0.69
N ALA A 104 -10.57 9.69 0.54
CA ALA A 104 -9.28 10.32 0.80
C ALA A 104 -8.10 9.51 0.22
N TYR A 105 -8.11 8.18 0.35
CA TYR A 105 -7.06 7.36 -0.27
C TYR A 105 -7.14 7.38 -1.81
N GLN A 106 -8.35 7.35 -2.38
CA GLN A 106 -8.56 7.44 -3.81
C GLN A 106 -8.10 8.79 -4.38
N GLU A 107 -8.30 9.89 -3.64
CA GLU A 107 -7.73 11.20 -3.98
C GLU A 107 -6.21 11.10 -4.15
N VAL A 108 -5.53 10.36 -3.27
CA VAL A 108 -4.08 10.16 -3.37
C VAL A 108 -3.70 9.37 -4.61
N ILE A 109 -4.42 8.29 -4.89
CA ILE A 109 -4.17 7.43 -6.06
C ILE A 109 -4.36 8.20 -7.37
N GLN A 110 -5.39 9.05 -7.46
CA GLN A 110 -5.74 9.79 -8.67
C GLN A 110 -4.82 11.00 -8.88
N THR A 111 -4.51 11.73 -7.82
CA THR A 111 -3.86 13.05 -7.89
C THR A 111 -2.34 12.96 -7.79
N TYR A 112 -1.81 12.11 -6.90
CA TYR A 112 -0.38 12.06 -6.57
C TYR A 112 0.30 10.85 -7.20
N LYS A 113 0.21 10.76 -8.54
CA LYS A 113 0.79 9.65 -9.30
C LYS A 113 2.30 9.53 -9.02
N GLY A 114 2.70 8.34 -8.57
CA GLY A 114 4.05 7.93 -8.18
C GLY A 114 4.66 8.66 -7.00
N SER A 115 3.80 9.24 -6.15
CA SER A 115 4.11 9.49 -4.75
C SER A 115 4.59 8.20 -4.07
N LYS A 116 5.49 8.33 -3.10
CA LYS A 116 5.89 7.20 -2.23
C LYS A 116 4.74 6.71 -1.36
N THR A 117 3.71 7.53 -1.21
CA THR A 117 2.51 7.19 -0.44
C THR A 117 1.52 6.28 -1.18
N LEU A 118 1.70 6.05 -2.49
CA LEU A 118 0.76 5.24 -3.27
C LEU A 118 0.52 3.84 -2.70
N PRO A 119 1.54 3.04 -2.34
CA PRO A 119 1.31 1.70 -1.77
C PRO A 119 0.38 1.75 -0.55
N TYR A 120 0.60 2.71 0.36
CA TYR A 120 -0.25 2.91 1.53
C TYR A 120 -1.69 3.27 1.18
N ALA A 121 -1.90 4.10 0.15
CA ALA A 121 -3.24 4.44 -0.31
C ALA A 121 -3.97 3.22 -0.92
N TYR A 122 -3.29 2.43 -1.77
CA TYR A 122 -3.89 1.21 -2.33
C TYR A 122 -4.27 0.20 -1.24
N LEU A 123 -3.36 -0.03 -0.27
CA LEU A 123 -3.62 -0.93 0.84
C LEU A 123 -4.76 -0.40 1.73
N GLY A 124 -4.75 0.90 2.03
CA GLY A 124 -5.80 1.55 2.83
C GLY A 124 -7.19 1.46 2.19
N VAL A 125 -7.31 1.58 0.87
CA VAL A 125 -8.59 1.36 0.16
C VAL A 125 -9.02 -0.11 0.26
N ALA A 126 -8.10 -1.05 0.02
CA ALA A 126 -8.40 -2.48 0.08
C ALA A 126 -8.91 -2.89 1.47
N ASP A 127 -8.18 -2.49 2.52
CA ASP A 127 -8.54 -2.75 3.91
C ASP A 127 -9.89 -2.11 4.27
N ALA A 128 -10.14 -0.88 3.81
CA ALA A 128 -11.38 -0.19 4.09
C ALA A 128 -12.58 -0.88 3.44
N TYR A 129 -12.47 -1.31 2.17
CA TYR A 129 -13.49 -2.10 1.50
C TYR A 129 -13.74 -3.45 2.18
N PHE A 130 -12.68 -4.15 2.59
CA PHE A 130 -12.80 -5.39 3.35
C PHE A 130 -13.58 -5.18 4.65
N ASN A 131 -13.32 -4.08 5.37
CA ASN A 131 -13.98 -3.76 6.62
C ASN A 131 -15.48 -3.44 6.47
N ILE A 132 -15.92 -2.99 5.30
CA ILE A 132 -17.35 -2.78 4.98
C ILE A 132 -17.93 -3.91 4.13
N GLU A 133 -17.25 -5.07 4.12
CA GLU A 133 -17.72 -6.31 3.48
C GLU A 133 -17.90 -6.21 1.96
N LYS A 134 -17.32 -5.17 1.34
CA LYS A 134 -17.24 -4.98 -0.11
C LYS A 134 -16.04 -5.76 -0.66
N TYR A 135 -16.16 -7.09 -0.62
CA TYR A 135 -15.05 -8.01 -0.85
C TYR A 135 -14.50 -7.99 -2.28
N LYS A 136 -15.35 -7.77 -3.29
CA LYS A 136 -14.91 -7.72 -4.69
C LYS A 136 -14.03 -6.51 -4.95
N GLU A 137 -14.42 -5.36 -4.41
CA GLU A 137 -13.70 -4.11 -4.47
C GLU A 137 -12.38 -4.22 -3.69
N ALA A 138 -12.41 -4.80 -2.48
CA ALA A 138 -11.19 -5.06 -1.71
C ALA A 138 -10.19 -5.91 -2.51
N LEU A 139 -10.66 -6.97 -3.17
CA LEU A 139 -9.84 -7.86 -3.97
C LEU A 139 -9.16 -7.15 -5.14
N GLU A 140 -9.86 -6.26 -5.84
CA GLU A 140 -9.30 -5.45 -6.93
C GLU A 140 -8.11 -4.60 -6.47
N TYR A 141 -8.24 -3.93 -5.33
CA TYR A 141 -7.18 -3.08 -4.78
C TYR A 141 -6.00 -3.89 -4.25
N TYR A 142 -6.22 -5.03 -3.58
CA TYR A 142 -5.11 -5.91 -3.17
C TYR A 142 -4.36 -6.48 -4.37
N ASN A 143 -5.08 -6.95 -5.42
CA ASN A 143 -4.45 -7.42 -6.65
C ASN A 143 -3.60 -6.33 -7.29
N THR A 144 -4.15 -5.12 -7.41
CA THR A 144 -3.45 -3.98 -7.98
C THR A 144 -2.21 -3.61 -7.16
N PHE A 145 -2.27 -3.69 -5.83
CA PHE A 145 -1.11 -3.48 -4.97
C PHE A 145 -0.01 -4.51 -5.28
N ILE A 146 -0.36 -5.80 -5.31
CA ILE A 146 0.59 -6.90 -5.52
C ILE A 146 1.27 -6.78 -6.89
N GLU A 147 0.53 -6.39 -7.92
CA GLU A 147 1.04 -6.17 -9.28
C GLU A 147 1.95 -4.94 -9.38
N LYS A 148 1.55 -3.81 -8.78
CA LYS A 148 2.28 -2.54 -8.91
C LYS A 148 3.47 -2.44 -7.96
N PHE A 149 3.40 -3.09 -6.81
CA PHE A 149 4.37 -2.94 -5.72
C PHE A 149 4.93 -4.29 -5.21
N PRO A 150 5.37 -5.21 -6.09
CA PRO A 150 5.72 -6.59 -5.72
C PRO A 150 6.94 -6.71 -4.79
N LYS A 151 7.72 -5.62 -4.63
CA LYS A 151 8.92 -5.56 -3.78
C LYS A 151 8.76 -4.58 -2.60
N HIS A 152 7.56 -4.06 -2.38
CA HIS A 152 7.30 -3.15 -1.28
C HIS A 152 7.30 -3.90 0.05
N ASN A 153 7.68 -3.23 1.15
CA ASN A 153 7.75 -3.86 2.47
C ASN A 153 6.38 -4.35 2.96
N LEU A 154 5.28 -3.73 2.51
CA LEU A 154 3.91 -4.12 2.83
C LEU A 154 3.33 -5.25 1.95
N ILE A 155 4.16 -5.97 1.19
CA ILE A 155 3.68 -7.01 0.27
C ILE A 155 3.05 -8.20 1.01
N SER A 156 3.61 -8.57 2.18
CA SER A 156 3.05 -9.61 3.04
C SER A 156 1.66 -9.24 3.56
N GLU A 157 1.45 -7.97 3.88
CA GLU A 157 0.21 -7.41 4.39
C GLU A 157 -0.86 -7.41 3.29
N ALA A 158 -0.50 -7.01 2.07
CA ALA A 158 -1.41 -7.09 0.92
C ALA A 158 -1.81 -8.53 0.58
N LEU A 159 -0.86 -9.47 0.60
CA LEU A 159 -1.13 -10.91 0.41
C LEU A 159 -2.04 -11.44 1.52
N SER A 160 -1.78 -11.06 2.78
CA SER A 160 -2.59 -11.50 3.91
C SER A 160 -4.02 -10.95 3.81
N GLY A 161 -4.18 -9.66 3.51
CA GLY A 161 -5.47 -9.04 3.31
C GLY A 161 -6.27 -9.69 2.17
N ARG A 162 -5.60 -10.00 1.04
CA ARG A 162 -6.21 -10.73 -0.07
C ARG A 162 -6.64 -12.14 0.32
N ALA A 163 -5.80 -12.88 1.05
CA ALA A 163 -6.13 -14.20 1.56
C ALA A 163 -7.36 -14.17 2.48
N HIS A 164 -7.48 -13.13 3.31
CA HIS A 164 -8.65 -12.92 4.16
C HIS A 164 -9.91 -12.61 3.34
N VAL A 165 -9.80 -11.80 2.28
CA VAL A 165 -10.91 -11.58 1.34
C VAL A 165 -11.35 -12.89 0.71
N TYR A 166 -10.42 -13.68 0.17
CA TYR A 166 -10.72 -14.99 -0.40
C TYR A 166 -11.38 -15.93 0.61
N TYR A 167 -10.90 -15.94 1.85
CA TYR A 167 -11.52 -16.72 2.93
C TYR A 167 -12.98 -16.32 3.18
N GLN A 168 -13.27 -15.01 3.25
CA GLN A 168 -14.65 -14.52 3.43
C GLN A 168 -15.54 -14.86 2.23
N MET A 169 -14.97 -14.89 1.03
CA MET A 169 -15.67 -15.29 -0.21
C MET A 169 -15.81 -16.81 -0.36
N GLY A 170 -15.28 -17.62 0.56
CA GLY A 170 -15.29 -19.09 0.47
C GLY A 170 -14.26 -19.68 -0.50
N GLN A 171 -13.36 -18.85 -1.03
CA GLN A 171 -12.31 -19.21 -1.97
C GLN A 171 -11.06 -19.71 -1.20
N TYR A 172 -11.22 -20.83 -0.50
CA TYR A 172 -10.23 -21.30 0.47
C TYR A 172 -8.90 -21.75 -0.15
N LYS A 173 -8.92 -22.20 -1.41
CA LYS A 173 -7.69 -22.61 -2.12
C LYS A 173 -6.82 -21.40 -2.44
N GLU A 174 -7.44 -20.35 -2.96
CA GLU A 174 -6.79 -19.08 -3.29
C GLU A 174 -6.27 -18.39 -2.03
N ALA A 175 -7.02 -18.46 -0.92
CA ALA A 175 -6.54 -17.99 0.38
C ALA A 175 -5.28 -18.75 0.84
N LEU A 176 -5.25 -20.07 0.67
CA LEU A 176 -4.10 -20.90 1.02
C LEU A 176 -2.87 -20.60 0.15
N ASP A 177 -3.05 -20.31 -1.14
CA ASP A 177 -1.94 -19.95 -2.02
C ASP A 177 -1.21 -18.69 -1.52
N ASP A 178 -1.97 -17.69 -1.10
CA ASP A 178 -1.42 -16.46 -0.52
C ASP A 178 -0.77 -16.71 0.85
N PHE A 179 -1.43 -17.43 1.76
CA PHE A 179 -0.86 -17.76 3.06
C PHE A 179 0.42 -18.59 2.96
N ASN A 180 0.46 -19.60 2.09
CA ASN A 180 1.64 -20.41 1.83
C ASN A 180 2.77 -19.58 1.23
N THR A 181 2.45 -18.63 0.34
CA THR A 181 3.42 -17.68 -0.18
C THR A 181 4.05 -16.86 0.93
N ILE A 182 3.24 -16.38 1.89
CA ILE A 182 3.75 -15.61 3.03
C ILE A 182 4.64 -16.48 3.92
N MET A 183 4.18 -17.65 4.36
CA MET A 183 4.96 -18.56 5.21
C MET A 183 6.30 -18.96 4.58
N LYS A 184 6.36 -19.07 3.25
CA LYS A 184 7.58 -19.44 2.52
C LYS A 184 8.55 -18.27 2.31
N LYS A 185 8.03 -17.08 1.95
CA LYS A 185 8.87 -15.95 1.53
C LYS A 185 9.14 -14.94 2.65
N TYR A 186 8.26 -14.87 3.64
CA TYR A 186 8.31 -13.90 4.72
C TYR A 186 8.10 -14.62 6.07
N PRO A 187 9.00 -15.53 6.47
CA PRO A 187 8.84 -16.33 7.69
C PRO A 187 8.87 -15.48 8.96
N ASP A 188 9.43 -14.26 8.92
CA ASP A 188 9.58 -13.39 10.09
C ASP A 188 8.45 -12.35 10.24
N VAL A 189 7.34 -12.50 9.51
CA VAL A 189 6.19 -11.58 9.64
C VAL A 189 5.57 -11.66 11.03
N LEU A 190 5.24 -10.50 11.60
CA LEU A 190 4.75 -10.37 12.97
C LEU A 190 3.49 -11.22 13.25
N ASN A 191 2.64 -11.40 12.24
CA ASN A 191 1.37 -12.14 12.33
C ASN A 191 1.45 -13.57 11.79
N LEU A 192 2.64 -14.19 11.74
CA LEU A 192 2.82 -15.55 11.21
C LEU A 192 1.89 -16.58 11.86
N GLN A 193 1.69 -16.49 13.17
CA GLN A 193 0.86 -17.45 13.90
C GLN A 193 -0.63 -17.31 13.53
N ASP A 194 -1.12 -16.08 13.32
CA ASP A 194 -2.47 -15.83 12.79
C ASP A 194 -2.64 -16.45 11.39
N ILE A 195 -1.65 -16.26 10.51
CA ILE A 195 -1.63 -16.85 9.15
C ILE A 195 -1.67 -18.38 9.21
N LYS A 196 -0.91 -19.01 10.11
CA LYS A 196 -0.95 -20.48 10.30
C LYS A 196 -2.33 -20.94 10.75
N ILE A 197 -2.94 -20.26 11.73
CA ILE A 197 -4.30 -20.57 12.19
C ILE A 197 -5.31 -20.41 11.04
N LYS A 198 -5.25 -19.32 10.28
CA LYS A 198 -6.14 -19.07 9.14
C LYS A 198 -5.95 -20.10 8.03
N SER A 199 -4.71 -20.51 7.76
CA SER A 199 -4.40 -21.59 6.82
C SER A 199 -5.00 -22.91 7.28
N ALA A 200 -4.85 -23.26 8.55
CA ALA A 200 -5.49 -24.45 9.11
C ALA A 200 -7.02 -24.39 8.97
N GLN A 201 -7.64 -23.23 9.22
CA GLN A 201 -9.07 -23.03 9.00
C GLN A 201 -9.46 -23.25 7.52
N CYS A 202 -8.67 -22.76 6.56
CA CYS A 202 -8.89 -23.06 5.15
C CYS A 202 -8.83 -24.57 4.85
N TYR A 203 -7.81 -25.27 5.35
CA TYR A 203 -7.69 -26.72 5.16
C TYR A 203 -8.88 -27.48 5.74
N LEU A 204 -9.38 -27.08 6.92
CA LEU A 204 -10.60 -27.65 7.50
C LEU A 204 -11.84 -27.42 6.63
N LYS A 205 -11.99 -26.22 6.06
CA LYS A 205 -13.09 -25.92 5.13
C LYS A 205 -13.01 -26.72 3.82
N LEU A 206 -11.81 -27.17 3.46
CA LEU A 206 -11.55 -28.04 2.32
C LEU A 206 -11.57 -29.53 2.68
N ASN A 207 -11.87 -29.89 3.93
CA ASN A 207 -11.81 -31.26 4.48
C ASN A 207 -10.41 -31.91 4.44
N ASP A 208 -9.34 -31.12 4.31
CA ASP A 208 -7.97 -31.59 4.45
C ASP A 208 -7.53 -31.53 5.93
N PHE A 209 -8.05 -32.47 6.71
CA PHE A 209 -7.78 -32.56 8.13
C PHE A 209 -6.30 -32.87 8.43
N ALA A 210 -5.60 -33.55 7.51
CA ALA A 210 -4.19 -33.91 7.68
C ALA A 210 -3.30 -32.67 7.65
N SER A 211 -3.45 -31.82 6.62
CA SER A 211 -2.71 -30.56 6.51
C SER A 211 -3.06 -29.60 7.65
N ALA A 212 -4.34 -29.52 8.02
CA ALA A 212 -4.77 -28.71 9.16
C ALA A 212 -4.08 -29.14 10.46
N LYS A 213 -4.08 -30.45 10.79
CA LYS A 213 -3.41 -30.99 11.98
C LYS A 213 -1.92 -30.68 11.97
N SER A 214 -1.26 -30.89 10.83
CA SER A 214 0.19 -30.66 10.69
C SER A 214 0.58 -29.22 11.00
N ILE A 215 -0.15 -28.22 10.47
CA ILE A 215 0.15 -26.81 10.74
C ILE A 215 -0.07 -26.45 12.21
N LEU A 216 -1.19 -26.89 12.79
CA LEU A 216 -1.55 -26.55 14.16
C LEU A 216 -0.59 -27.16 15.19
N GLN A 217 -0.09 -28.37 14.94
CA GLN A 217 0.90 -29.03 15.81
C GLN A 217 2.26 -28.32 15.83
N ASN A 218 2.56 -27.53 14.80
CA ASN A 218 3.79 -26.74 14.73
C ASN A 218 3.70 -25.43 15.53
N ILE A 219 2.53 -25.06 16.05
CA ILE A 219 2.38 -23.89 16.93
C ILE A 219 2.71 -24.34 18.36
N GLN A 220 3.76 -23.75 18.94
CA GLN A 220 4.24 -24.09 20.28
C GLN A 220 3.81 -23.06 21.32
N GLU A 221 3.83 -23.41 22.61
CA GLU A 221 3.51 -22.46 23.68
C GLU A 221 4.47 -21.24 23.69
N SER A 222 5.72 -21.43 23.27
CA SER A 222 6.70 -20.36 23.07
C SER A 222 6.30 -19.35 22.00
N ASP A 223 5.42 -19.71 21.07
CA ASP A 223 4.88 -18.81 20.04
C ASP A 223 3.79 -17.87 20.60
N GLY A 224 3.41 -18.06 21.87
CA GLY A 224 2.43 -17.27 22.59
C GLY A 224 1.25 -18.11 23.05
N THR A 225 0.91 -17.97 24.34
CA THR A 225 -0.16 -18.74 25.00
C THR A 225 -1.50 -18.62 24.28
N TYR A 226 -1.81 -17.45 23.70
CA TYR A 226 -3.03 -17.24 22.92
C TYR A 226 -3.10 -18.13 21.67
N TRP A 227 -2.08 -18.10 20.83
CA TRP A 227 -2.05 -18.87 19.57
C TRP A 227 -2.00 -20.36 19.82
N TYR A 228 -1.21 -20.78 20.80
CA TYR A 228 -1.12 -22.18 21.22
C TYR A 228 -2.46 -22.71 21.73
N GLY A 229 -3.14 -21.95 22.60
CA GLY A 229 -4.46 -22.32 23.10
C GLY A 229 -5.50 -22.44 21.99
N LEU A 230 -5.48 -21.51 21.03
CA LEU A 230 -6.37 -21.56 19.87
C LEU A 230 -6.07 -22.79 18.99
N ALA A 231 -4.80 -23.09 18.75
CA ALA A 231 -4.38 -24.25 17.96
C ALA A 231 -4.85 -25.57 18.59
N LYS A 232 -4.68 -25.71 19.91
CA LYS A 232 -5.12 -26.89 20.66
C LYS A 232 -6.63 -27.08 20.61
N ASN A 233 -7.40 -26.00 20.80
CA ASN A 233 -8.86 -26.04 20.71
C ASN A 233 -9.32 -26.52 19.33
N ILE A 234 -8.72 -25.99 18.26
CA ILE A 234 -9.04 -26.42 16.90
C ILE A 234 -8.68 -27.90 16.71
N LEU A 235 -7.50 -28.35 17.15
CA LEU A 235 -7.07 -29.74 17.05
C LEU A 235 -8.03 -30.72 17.74
N GLU A 236 -8.53 -30.39 18.93
CA GLU A 236 -9.51 -31.19 19.68
C GLU A 236 -10.85 -31.32 18.93
N GLY A 237 -11.21 -30.32 18.12
CA GLY A 237 -12.42 -30.34 17.30
C GLY A 237 -12.34 -31.21 16.04
N ILE A 238 -11.14 -31.63 15.62
CA ILE A 238 -10.95 -32.44 14.41
C ILE A 238 -11.12 -33.93 14.74
N LYS A 239 -12.34 -34.43 14.53
CA LYS A 239 -12.69 -35.85 14.64
C LYS A 239 -12.00 -36.71 13.58
#